data_AF-A0A7J9KC93-F1
#
_entry.id   AF-A0A7J9KC93-F1
#
_cell.length_a   1.000
_cell.length_b   1.000
_cell.length_c   1.000
_cell.angle_alpha   90.00
_cell.angle_beta   90.00
_cell.angle_gamma   90.00
#
_symmetry.space_group_name_H-M   'P 1'
#
loop_
_entity.id
_entity.type
_entity.pdbx_description
1 polymer ?
#
loop_
_entity_poly.entity_id
_entity_poly.type
_entity_poly.pdbx_seq_one_letter_code
_entity_poly.pdbx_strand_id
1 'polypeptide(L)'
;VGLLLRALGYPSKTIIYLAGSKTFGGQRLLIPLRALFGNLVDRTTLCSKTELSDLVGPEAPLPADIFRLPLPKSEQQLIDQWKKAGPRPRPLPPPPDRPIYQHEKEGWYAWILEKDKEPDPSPMEHRMQAHRLIWDALDYIVSVEADALFPGFNNDGSGWPDFSGLVIGQRLYERASSRTYRPDRKTIAALFNITRDDMYHPKRDWMLSVKEHLNRSLSEDGFFRQSLLSKPNSFLNDDMESAEDDNDTVEQLEPDAVDATSSLTSLIDHDEEWDPND
;
A
#
# COMPACT_ATOMS: atom_id res chain seq x y z
N VAL A 1 15.34 -5.85 8.88
CA VAL A 1 15.06 -7.29 8.63
C VAL A 1 16.32 -8.15 8.71
N GLY A 2 17.36 -7.93 7.89
CA GLY A 2 18.56 -8.79 7.90
C GLY A 2 19.23 -8.94 9.28
N LEU A 3 19.37 -7.86 10.04
CA LEU A 3 19.88 -7.90 11.42
C LEU A 3 18.97 -8.73 12.37
N LEU A 4 17.66 -8.70 12.15
CA LEU A 4 16.68 -9.45 12.95
C LEU A 4 16.79 -10.96 12.65
N LEU A 5 16.93 -11.34 11.38
CA LEU A 5 17.16 -12.73 10.98
C LEU A 5 18.49 -13.27 11.56
N ARG A 6 19.54 -12.44 11.57
CA ARG A 6 20.81 -12.80 12.21
C ARG A 6 20.66 -12.97 13.73
N ALA A 7 19.91 -12.10 14.41
CA ALA A 7 19.63 -12.21 15.85
C ALA A 7 18.84 -13.48 16.19
N LEU A 8 17.96 -13.93 15.30
CA LEU A 8 17.25 -15.21 15.40
C LEU A 8 18.14 -16.43 15.16
N GLY A 9 19.33 -16.25 14.60
CA GLY A 9 20.30 -17.31 14.34
C GLY A 9 20.22 -17.92 12.94
N TYR A 10 19.52 -17.29 11.99
CA TYR A 10 19.53 -17.75 10.60
C TYR A 10 20.94 -17.57 9.98
N PRO A 11 21.53 -18.61 9.37
CA PRO A 11 22.84 -18.52 8.74
C PRO A 11 22.78 -17.65 7.48
N SER A 12 23.90 -17.05 7.07
CA SER A 12 23.99 -16.24 5.83
C SER A 12 23.67 -17.02 4.54
N LYS A 13 23.72 -18.36 4.61
CA LYS A 13 23.34 -19.28 3.52
C LYS A 13 21.82 -19.50 3.42
N THR A 14 21.02 -18.95 4.33
CA THR A 14 19.55 -19.06 4.30
C THR A 14 19.03 -18.49 2.98
N ILE A 15 18.16 -19.24 2.31
CA ILE A 15 17.46 -18.78 1.12
C ILE A 15 16.33 -17.87 1.56
N ILE A 16 16.34 -16.62 1.08
CA ILE A 16 15.33 -15.63 1.42
C ILE A 16 14.59 -15.26 0.15
N TYR A 17 13.30 -15.57 0.11
CA TYR A 17 12.41 -15.09 -0.93
C TYR A 17 11.94 -13.66 -0.63
N LEU A 18 12.04 -12.77 -1.60
CA LEU A 18 11.60 -11.37 -1.49
C LEU A 18 10.31 -11.16 -2.27
N ALA A 19 9.18 -11.22 -1.57
CA ALA A 19 7.89 -10.82 -2.13
C ALA A 19 7.85 -9.30 -2.37
N GLY A 20 7.36 -8.87 -3.54
CA GLY A 20 7.19 -7.45 -3.83
C GLY A 20 8.48 -6.63 -3.97
N SER A 21 9.61 -7.24 -4.36
CA SER A 21 10.90 -6.52 -4.41
C SER A 21 10.88 -5.23 -5.27
N LYS A 22 10.00 -5.15 -6.27
CA LYS A 22 9.82 -3.98 -7.13
C LYS A 22 9.14 -2.80 -6.44
N THR A 23 8.29 -3.02 -5.44
CA THR A 23 7.56 -1.95 -4.73
C THR A 23 8.45 -1.24 -3.71
N PHE A 24 9.38 -1.96 -3.09
CA PHE A 24 10.29 -1.43 -2.07
C PHE A 24 11.59 -0.84 -2.65
N GLY A 25 11.50 -0.03 -3.72
CA GLY A 25 12.64 0.67 -4.32
C GLY A 25 13.65 -0.22 -5.06
N GLY A 26 13.28 -1.47 -5.33
CA GLY A 26 14.04 -2.40 -6.17
C GLY A 26 15.39 -2.81 -5.58
N GLN A 27 16.32 -3.18 -6.47
CA GLN A 27 17.61 -3.75 -6.09
C GLN A 27 18.47 -2.83 -5.22
N ARG A 28 18.30 -1.50 -5.30
CA ARG A 28 19.12 -0.52 -4.56
C ARG A 28 18.91 -0.63 -3.05
N LEU A 29 17.66 -0.77 -2.61
CA LEU A 29 17.35 -0.89 -1.18
C LEU A 29 17.69 -2.28 -0.61
N LEU A 30 17.92 -3.27 -1.48
CA LEU A 30 18.27 -4.64 -1.09
C LEU A 30 19.78 -4.88 -0.94
N ILE A 31 20.64 -3.93 -1.31
CA ILE A 31 22.11 -4.07 -1.21
C ILE A 31 22.56 -4.47 0.21
N PRO A 32 22.11 -3.80 1.30
CA PRO A 32 22.54 -4.17 2.65
C PRO A 32 22.05 -5.55 3.06
N LEU A 33 20.86 -5.96 2.64
CA LEU A 33 20.33 -7.29 2.92
C LEU A 33 21.15 -8.36 2.19
N ARG A 34 21.55 -8.09 0.94
CA ARG A 34 22.37 -8.98 0.11
C ARG A 34 23.79 -9.15 0.64
N ALA A 35 24.32 -8.11 1.27
CA ALA A 35 25.61 -8.19 1.98
C ALA A 35 25.54 -9.14 3.20
N LEU A 36 24.38 -9.27 3.83
CA LEU A 36 24.17 -10.16 4.99
C LEU A 36 23.79 -11.59 4.58
N PHE A 37 23.00 -11.72 3.52
CA PHE A 37 22.48 -12.98 2.98
C PHE A 37 22.69 -13.03 1.47
N GLY A 38 23.59 -13.91 1.01
CA GLY A 38 23.91 -14.01 -0.42
C GLY A 38 22.81 -14.65 -1.26
N ASN A 39 21.98 -15.50 -0.63
CA ASN A 39 20.95 -16.30 -1.28
C ASN A 39 19.58 -15.60 -1.26
N LEU A 40 19.53 -14.38 -1.79
CA LEU A 40 18.27 -13.67 -2.01
C LEU A 40 17.68 -14.07 -3.36
N VAL A 41 16.42 -14.49 -3.34
CA VAL A 41 15.68 -15.01 -4.48
C VAL A 41 14.42 -14.17 -4.67
N ASP A 42 14.16 -13.77 -5.91
CA ASP A 42 12.92 -13.13 -6.35
C ASP A 42 12.24 -14.04 -7.38
N ARG A 43 10.99 -13.74 -7.74
CA ARG A 43 10.26 -14.45 -8.83
C ARG A 43 11.05 -14.59 -10.14
N THR A 44 11.88 -13.60 -10.48
CA THR A 44 12.70 -13.60 -11.70
C THR A 44 13.88 -14.57 -11.65
N THR A 45 14.30 -14.94 -10.44
CA THR A 45 15.36 -15.94 -10.20
C THR A 45 14.78 -17.31 -9.86
N LEU A 46 13.55 -17.35 -9.35
CA LEU A 46 12.84 -18.58 -8.98
C LEU A 46 12.26 -19.28 -10.21
N CYS A 47 11.70 -18.52 -11.16
CA CYS A 47 11.12 -19.04 -12.39
C CYS A 47 12.02 -18.76 -13.59
N SER A 48 12.05 -19.71 -14.53
CA SER A 48 12.63 -19.51 -15.85
C SER A 48 11.79 -18.53 -16.68
N LYS A 49 12.40 -17.92 -17.71
CA LYS A 49 11.68 -17.00 -18.62
C LYS A 49 10.50 -17.69 -19.31
N THR A 50 10.63 -18.99 -19.60
CA THR A 50 9.58 -19.81 -20.22
C THR A 50 8.42 -20.06 -19.26
N GLU A 51 8.69 -20.42 -18.01
CA GLU A 51 7.63 -20.60 -17.01
C GLU A 51 6.87 -19.29 -16.74
N LEU A 52 7.58 -18.16 -16.72
CA LEU A 52 6.94 -16.85 -16.55
C LEU A 52 6.06 -16.48 -17.76
N SER A 53 6.51 -16.80 -18.99
CA SER A 53 5.67 -16.58 -20.18
C SER A 53 4.48 -17.52 -20.23
N ASP A 54 4.65 -18.77 -19.80
CA ASP A 54 3.58 -19.78 -19.78
C ASP A 54 2.52 -19.42 -18.73
N LEU A 55 2.94 -18.86 -17.58
CA LEU A 55 2.02 -18.39 -16.54
C LEU A 55 1.15 -17.22 -17.01
N VAL A 56 1.74 -16.28 -17.74
CA VAL A 56 0.99 -15.16 -18.35
C VAL A 56 0.08 -15.65 -19.47
N GLY A 57 0.56 -16.61 -20.24
CA GLY A 57 -0.13 -17.14 -21.41
C GLY A 57 0.06 -16.27 -22.66
N PRO A 58 -0.57 -16.68 -23.79
CA PRO A 58 -0.45 -15.96 -25.04
C PRO A 58 -1.21 -14.64 -25.01
N GLU A 59 -0.53 -13.55 -25.33
CA GLU A 59 -1.16 -12.23 -25.43
C GLU A 59 -1.50 -11.84 -26.85
N ALA A 60 -2.65 -11.19 -27.04
CA ALA A 60 -2.97 -10.58 -28.33
C ALA A 60 -1.97 -9.45 -28.65
N PRO A 61 -1.54 -9.29 -29.92
CA PRO A 61 -0.70 -8.16 -30.29
C PRO A 61 -1.48 -6.87 -30.05
N LEU A 62 -0.81 -5.89 -29.45
CA LEU A 62 -1.39 -4.55 -29.32
C LEU A 62 -1.38 -3.85 -30.69
N PRO A 63 -2.32 -2.92 -30.94
CA PRO A 63 -2.28 -2.11 -32.14
C PRO A 63 -0.90 -1.46 -32.28
N ALA A 64 -0.31 -1.53 -33.46
CA ALA A 64 0.95 -0.84 -33.72
C ALA A 64 0.77 0.67 -33.47
N ASP A 65 1.76 1.30 -32.84
CA ASP A 65 1.84 2.76 -32.71
C ASP A 65 2.11 3.35 -34.10
N ILE A 66 1.04 3.50 -34.88
CA ILE A 66 1.12 4.08 -36.21
C ILE A 66 1.09 5.58 -36.02
N PHE A 67 2.22 6.21 -36.29
CA PHE A 67 2.34 7.65 -36.45
C PHE A 67 1.23 8.18 -37.37
N ARG A 68 0.29 8.95 -36.79
CA ARG A 68 -0.72 9.66 -37.56
C ARG A 68 -0.30 11.11 -37.70
N LEU A 69 0.02 11.52 -38.92
CA LEU A 69 0.09 12.94 -39.25
C LEU A 69 -1.25 13.58 -38.89
N PRO A 70 -1.27 14.72 -38.19
CA PRO A 70 -2.50 15.46 -38.01
C PRO A 70 -3.10 15.75 -39.39
N LEU A 71 -4.41 15.53 -39.54
CA LEU A 71 -5.10 15.90 -40.76
C LEU A 71 -4.87 17.40 -41.01
N PRO A 72 -4.58 17.81 -42.25
CA PRO A 72 -4.42 19.23 -42.57
C PRO A 72 -5.71 19.96 -42.16
N LYS A 73 -5.59 20.90 -41.20
CA LYS A 73 -6.69 21.73 -40.74
C LYS A 73 -7.18 22.59 -41.89
N SER A 74 -8.49 22.78 -42.01
CA SER A 74 -9.02 23.72 -43.02
C SER A 74 -8.64 25.16 -42.67
N GLU A 75 -8.57 26.04 -43.66
CA GLU A 75 -8.23 27.46 -43.44
C GLU A 75 -9.16 28.13 -42.40
N GLN A 76 -10.43 27.76 -42.40
CA GLN A 76 -11.42 28.27 -41.43
C GLN A 76 -11.08 27.86 -39.99
N GLN A 77 -10.70 26.59 -39.78
CA GLN A 77 -10.28 26.10 -38.46
C GLN A 77 -9.01 26.80 -37.95
N LEU A 78 -8.08 27.12 -38.84
CA LEU A 78 -6.87 27.88 -38.51
C LEU A 78 -7.21 29.31 -38.09
N ILE A 79 -8.13 29.96 -38.81
CA ILE A 79 -8.59 31.33 -38.52
C ILE A 79 -9.32 31.38 -37.17
N ASP A 80 -10.13 30.37 -36.84
CA ASP A 80 -10.87 30.33 -35.57
C ASP A 80 -9.93 30.04 -34.39
N GLN A 81 -8.97 29.13 -34.54
CA GLN A 81 -7.90 28.93 -33.55
C GLN A 81 -7.07 30.20 -33.35
N TRP A 82 -6.80 30.93 -34.44
CA TRP A 82 -6.05 32.19 -34.40
C TRP A 82 -6.78 33.29 -33.61
N LYS A 83 -8.10 33.45 -33.82
CA LYS A 83 -8.93 34.43 -33.10
C LYS A 83 -9.07 34.10 -31.62
N LYS A 84 -9.05 32.82 -31.27
CA LYS A 84 -9.15 32.34 -29.88
C LYS A 84 -7.82 32.42 -29.11
N ALA A 85 -6.69 32.43 -29.81
CA ALA A 85 -5.37 32.47 -29.16
C ALA A 85 -5.08 33.85 -28.53
N GLY A 86 -4.58 33.85 -27.29
CA GLY A 86 -4.19 35.06 -26.56
C GLY A 86 -3.01 35.83 -27.19
N PRO A 87 -2.69 37.03 -26.67
CA PRO A 87 -1.68 37.92 -27.26
C PRO A 87 -0.28 37.28 -27.16
N ARG A 88 0.26 36.81 -28.29
CA ARG A 88 1.67 36.38 -28.41
C ARG A 88 2.46 37.44 -29.17
N PRO A 89 3.70 37.76 -28.75
CA PRO A 89 4.59 38.61 -29.55
C PRO A 89 4.94 37.89 -30.87
N ARG A 90 4.78 38.55 -32.03
CA ARG A 90 5.10 37.99 -33.35
C ARG A 90 5.92 38.92 -34.22
N PRO A 91 6.89 38.34 -34.95
CA PRO A 91 6.95 38.54 -36.39
C PRO A 91 7.01 37.25 -37.23
N LEU A 92 7.05 36.04 -36.64
CA LEU A 92 7.22 34.79 -37.41
C LEU A 92 5.93 33.95 -37.52
N PRO A 93 5.71 33.24 -38.65
CA PRO A 93 4.65 32.25 -38.75
C PRO A 93 4.86 31.15 -37.70
N PRO A 94 3.78 30.58 -37.14
CA PRO A 94 3.93 29.49 -36.19
C PRO A 94 4.66 28.32 -36.88
N PRO A 95 5.58 27.64 -36.18
CA PRO A 95 6.15 26.40 -36.69
C PRO A 95 5.01 25.39 -36.96
N PRO A 96 5.18 24.48 -37.95
CA PRO A 96 4.22 23.43 -38.19
C PRO A 96 3.94 22.64 -36.90
N ASP A 97 2.68 22.25 -36.70
CA ASP A 97 2.27 21.48 -35.53
C ASP A 97 3.17 20.24 -35.40
N ARG A 98 3.72 20.03 -34.19
CA ARG A 98 4.51 18.83 -33.92
C ARG A 98 3.63 17.60 -34.10
N PRO A 99 4.19 16.47 -34.56
CA PRO A 99 3.44 15.23 -34.52
C PRO A 99 3.06 14.87 -33.07
N ILE A 100 1.83 14.40 -32.90
CA ILE A 100 1.31 13.89 -31.63
C ILE A 100 1.48 12.37 -31.65
N TYR A 101 2.23 11.83 -30.70
CA TYR A 101 2.44 10.40 -30.58
C TYR A 101 1.24 9.72 -29.92
N GLN A 102 1.01 8.43 -30.18
CA GLN A 102 -0.12 7.72 -29.58
C GLN A 102 -0.02 7.67 -28.04
N HIS A 103 1.19 7.53 -27.48
CA HIS A 103 1.40 7.59 -26.03
C HIS A 103 1.10 8.98 -25.41
N GLU A 104 1.02 10.05 -26.20
CA GLU A 104 0.58 11.36 -25.72
C GLU A 104 -0.96 11.47 -25.65
N LYS A 105 -1.66 10.58 -26.37
CA LYS A 105 -3.13 10.45 -26.36
C LYS A 105 -3.64 9.38 -25.40
N GLU A 106 -2.75 8.59 -24.82
CA GLU A 106 -3.08 7.55 -23.87
C GLU A 106 -2.56 7.93 -22.47
N GLY A 107 -3.31 7.53 -21.43
CA GLY A 107 -2.93 7.72 -20.04
C GLY A 107 -2.86 9.19 -19.58
N TRP A 108 -2.02 9.45 -18.59
CA TRP A 108 -1.99 10.71 -17.84
C TRP A 108 -1.64 11.95 -18.68
N TYR A 109 -0.81 11.82 -19.73
CA TYR A 109 -0.46 12.96 -20.59
C TYR A 109 -1.63 13.42 -21.49
N ALA A 110 -2.49 12.50 -21.90
CA ALA A 110 -3.67 12.81 -22.69
C ALA A 110 -4.71 13.59 -21.87
N TRP A 111 -4.82 13.24 -20.59
CA TRP A 111 -5.70 13.90 -19.64
C TRP A 111 -5.42 15.40 -19.56
N ILE A 112 -4.17 15.79 -19.33
CA ILE A 112 -3.77 17.19 -19.14
C ILE A 112 -4.02 18.03 -20.40
N LEU A 113 -4.02 17.42 -21.59
CA LEU A 113 -4.06 18.13 -22.86
C LEU A 113 -5.45 18.18 -23.51
N GLU A 114 -6.31 17.18 -23.32
CA GLU A 114 -7.54 17.04 -24.11
C GLU A 114 -8.85 17.02 -23.31
N LYS A 115 -8.86 16.58 -22.04
CA LYS A 115 -10.11 16.34 -21.30
C LYS A 115 -10.00 16.70 -19.83
N ASP A 116 -11.02 17.36 -19.28
CA ASP A 116 -11.11 17.65 -17.83
C ASP A 116 -11.34 16.38 -16.96
N LYS A 117 -11.66 15.23 -17.58
CA LYS A 117 -11.92 13.95 -16.90
C LYS A 117 -10.83 12.93 -17.19
N GLU A 118 -10.43 12.19 -16.16
CA GLU A 118 -9.43 11.11 -16.24
C GLU A 118 -9.79 10.11 -17.36
N PRO A 119 -8.85 9.79 -18.28
CA PRO A 119 -9.12 8.87 -19.38
C PRO A 119 -9.19 7.42 -18.91
N ASP A 120 -9.93 6.59 -19.65
CA ASP A 120 -9.92 5.14 -19.44
C ASP A 120 -8.50 4.58 -19.64
N PRO A 121 -8.09 3.54 -18.88
CA PRO A 121 -6.75 3.00 -18.98
C PRO A 121 -6.49 2.42 -20.37
N SER A 122 -5.26 2.57 -20.86
CA SER A 122 -4.88 2.00 -22.15
C SER A 122 -4.91 0.46 -22.10
N PRO A 123 -5.10 -0.24 -23.24
CA PRO A 123 -4.97 -1.69 -23.29
C PRO A 123 -3.63 -2.21 -22.78
N MET A 124 -2.56 -1.43 -22.94
CA MET A 124 -1.24 -1.72 -22.37
C MET A 124 -1.24 -1.62 -20.84
N GLU A 125 -1.89 -0.61 -20.28
CA GLU A 125 -2.01 -0.44 -18.83
C GLU A 125 -2.81 -1.57 -18.20
N HIS A 126 -3.96 -1.95 -18.79
CA HIS A 126 -4.72 -3.12 -18.35
C HIS A 126 -3.89 -4.40 -18.35
N ARG A 127 -3.08 -4.59 -19.39
CA ARG A 127 -2.17 -5.74 -19.50
C ARG A 127 -1.08 -5.74 -18.43
N MET A 128 -0.44 -4.59 -18.22
CA MET A 128 0.55 -4.43 -17.16
C MET A 128 -0.05 -4.65 -15.77
N GLN A 129 -1.30 -4.19 -15.56
CA GLN A 129 -2.04 -4.42 -14.32
C GLN A 129 -2.36 -5.90 -14.12
N ALA A 130 -2.84 -6.60 -15.16
CA ALA A 130 -3.08 -8.03 -15.12
C ALA A 130 -1.81 -8.82 -14.78
N HIS A 131 -0.69 -8.51 -15.43
CA HIS A 131 0.61 -9.10 -15.09
C HIS A 131 1.00 -8.85 -13.65
N ARG A 132 0.84 -7.61 -13.17
CA ARG A 132 1.14 -7.28 -11.78
C ARG A 132 0.34 -8.15 -10.82
N LEU A 133 -0.95 -8.32 -11.04
CA LEU A 133 -1.80 -9.18 -10.19
C LEU A 133 -1.35 -10.64 -10.22
N ILE A 134 -0.96 -11.17 -11.38
CA ILE A 134 -0.40 -12.52 -11.49
C ILE A 134 0.90 -12.63 -10.67
N TRP A 135 1.77 -11.63 -10.75
CA TRP A 135 3.00 -11.63 -9.97
C TRP A 135 2.78 -11.50 -8.47
N ASP A 136 1.83 -10.67 -8.06
CA ASP A 136 1.45 -10.50 -6.66
C ASP A 136 0.81 -11.80 -6.13
N ALA A 137 0.08 -12.54 -6.96
CA ALA A 137 -0.45 -13.86 -6.62
C ALA A 137 0.66 -14.92 -6.46
N LEU A 138 1.68 -14.92 -7.31
CA LEU A 138 2.86 -15.78 -7.11
C LEU A 138 3.58 -15.45 -5.81
N ASP A 139 3.83 -14.16 -5.56
CA ASP A 139 4.46 -13.69 -4.33
C ASP A 139 3.64 -14.11 -3.09
N TYR A 140 2.32 -14.07 -3.18
CA TYR A 140 1.41 -14.54 -2.15
C TYR A 140 1.56 -16.04 -1.88
N ILE A 141 1.48 -16.88 -2.91
CA ILE A 141 1.57 -18.35 -2.77
C ILE A 141 2.91 -18.74 -2.15
N VAL A 142 4.02 -18.19 -2.65
CA VAL A 142 5.36 -18.48 -2.09
C VAL A 142 5.44 -18.02 -0.63
N SER A 143 4.84 -16.88 -0.29
CA SER A 143 4.83 -16.36 1.08
C SER A 143 3.97 -17.20 2.03
N VAL A 144 2.88 -17.81 1.56
CA VAL A 144 2.06 -18.73 2.35
C VAL A 144 2.80 -20.06 2.57
N GLU A 145 3.46 -20.57 1.53
CA GLU A 145 4.16 -21.85 1.56
C GLU A 145 5.52 -21.84 2.28
N ALA A 146 6.14 -20.66 2.44
CA ALA A 146 7.46 -20.54 3.05
C ALA A 146 7.55 -21.14 4.46
N ASP A 147 8.70 -21.70 4.83
CA ASP A 147 8.94 -22.29 6.16
C ASP A 147 8.78 -21.27 7.30
N ALA A 148 9.23 -20.04 7.04
CA ALA A 148 9.10 -18.92 7.95
C ALA A 148 8.76 -17.64 7.17
N LEU A 149 7.81 -16.86 7.70
CA LEU A 149 7.42 -15.56 7.16
C LEU A 149 7.90 -14.43 8.08
N PHE A 150 8.60 -13.48 7.47
CA PHE A 150 8.89 -12.19 8.08
C PHE A 150 8.06 -11.12 7.35
N PRO A 151 6.88 -10.74 7.89
CA PRO A 151 5.99 -9.84 7.18
C PRO A 151 6.53 -8.42 7.12
N GLY A 152 5.99 -7.64 6.18
CA GLY A 152 6.07 -6.18 6.23
C GLY A 152 5.44 -5.65 7.52
N PHE A 153 5.73 -4.39 7.85
CA PHE A 153 5.01 -3.75 8.95
C PHE A 153 3.60 -3.41 8.47
N ASN A 154 2.62 -4.11 9.04
CA ASN A 154 1.21 -3.84 8.79
C ASN A 154 0.84 -2.43 9.28
N ASN A 155 -0.19 -1.85 8.66
CA ASN A 155 -0.80 -0.58 9.02
C ASN A 155 0.00 0.67 8.59
N ASP A 156 -0.11 0.99 7.30
CA ASP A 156 0.21 2.29 6.71
C ASP A 156 -0.74 3.42 7.16
N GLY A 157 -1.71 3.11 8.02
CA GLY A 157 -2.76 4.02 8.48
C GLY A 157 -4.05 3.92 7.65
N SER A 158 -4.11 3.05 6.64
CA SER A 158 -5.30 2.90 5.78
C SER A 158 -6.46 2.15 6.45
N GLY A 159 -6.21 1.41 7.53
CA GLY A 159 -7.22 0.59 8.21
C GLY A 159 -7.55 -0.74 7.51
N TRP A 160 -7.14 -0.91 6.25
CA TRP A 160 -7.35 -2.12 5.45
C TRP A 160 -6.22 -3.15 5.63
N PRO A 161 -6.51 -4.46 5.48
CA PRO A 161 -5.47 -5.47 5.49
C PRO A 161 -4.53 -5.29 4.29
N ASP A 162 -3.24 -5.18 4.57
CA ASP A 162 -2.18 -5.15 3.57
C ASP A 162 -1.82 -6.56 3.10
N PHE A 163 -0.93 -6.65 2.10
CA PHE A 163 -0.44 -7.93 1.59
C PHE A 163 0.07 -8.85 2.71
N SER A 164 0.82 -8.31 3.68
CA SER A 164 1.28 -9.09 4.84
C SER A 164 0.13 -9.59 5.69
N GLY A 165 -0.86 -8.75 5.99
CA GLY A 165 -2.08 -9.15 6.71
C GLY A 165 -2.79 -10.33 6.07
N LEU A 166 -2.96 -10.32 4.75
CA LEU A 166 -3.58 -11.42 4.00
C LEU A 166 -2.78 -12.73 4.14
N VAL A 167 -1.46 -12.67 3.92
CA VAL A 167 -0.60 -13.86 4.03
C VAL A 167 -0.59 -14.40 5.47
N ILE A 168 -0.49 -13.53 6.48
CA ILE A 168 -0.51 -13.93 7.89
C ILE A 168 -1.84 -14.61 8.24
N GLY A 169 -2.96 -14.05 7.76
CA GLY A 169 -4.30 -14.62 7.96
C GLY A 169 -4.42 -16.02 7.35
N GLN A 170 -4.00 -16.18 6.10
CA GLN A 170 -4.05 -17.48 5.43
C GLN A 170 -3.13 -18.51 6.09
N ARG A 171 -1.90 -18.12 6.44
CA ARG A 171 -0.97 -19.00 7.15
C ARG A 171 -1.54 -19.42 8.50
N LEU A 172 -2.24 -18.54 9.21
CA LEU A 172 -2.89 -18.90 10.46
C LEU A 172 -4.03 -19.91 10.22
N TYR A 173 -4.82 -19.72 9.17
CA TYR A 173 -5.93 -20.59 8.82
C TYR A 173 -5.48 -22.00 8.38
N GLU A 174 -4.54 -22.09 7.43
CA GLU A 174 -4.10 -23.38 6.87
C GLU A 174 -2.98 -24.04 7.68
N ARG A 175 -2.08 -23.25 8.27
CA ARG A 175 -0.82 -23.71 8.87
C ARG A 175 -0.48 -22.92 10.13
N ALA A 176 -1.34 -23.02 11.15
CA ALA A 176 -1.15 -22.33 12.43
C ALA A 176 0.22 -22.62 13.10
N SER A 177 0.82 -23.77 12.83
CA SER A 177 2.15 -24.16 13.34
C SER A 177 3.32 -23.52 12.58
N SER A 178 3.07 -22.91 11.43
CA SER A 178 4.12 -22.30 10.60
C SER A 178 4.64 -21.01 11.23
N ARG A 179 5.96 -20.79 11.13
CA ARG A 179 6.61 -19.66 11.82
C ARG A 179 6.27 -18.34 11.14
N THR A 180 5.41 -17.56 11.78
CA THR A 180 5.00 -16.25 11.26
C THR A 180 5.35 -15.18 12.28
N TYR A 181 6.48 -14.49 12.07
CA TYR A 181 6.96 -13.47 13.00
C TYR A 181 6.04 -12.24 12.97
N ARG A 182 5.83 -11.58 14.12
CA ARG A 182 5.00 -10.36 14.23
C ARG A 182 5.82 -9.21 14.83
N PRO A 183 6.76 -8.64 14.06
CA PRO A 183 7.64 -7.58 14.55
C PRO A 183 6.85 -6.31 14.90
N ASP A 184 6.83 -5.93 16.17
CA ASP A 184 6.35 -4.59 16.57
C ASP A 184 7.33 -3.49 16.16
N ARG A 185 6.82 -2.51 15.42
CA ARG A 185 7.59 -1.36 14.91
C ARG A 185 8.18 -0.54 16.05
N LYS A 186 7.41 -0.30 17.12
CA LYS A 186 7.83 0.59 18.22
C LYS A 186 8.99 -0.02 19.01
N THR A 187 8.89 -1.30 19.36
CA THR A 187 9.95 -1.99 20.10
C THR A 187 11.21 -2.14 19.26
N ILE A 188 11.07 -2.50 17.97
CA ILE A 188 12.21 -2.65 17.07
C ILE A 188 12.91 -1.31 16.83
N ALA A 189 12.18 -0.21 16.68
CA ALA A 189 12.75 1.13 16.55
C ALA A 189 13.55 1.51 17.81
N ALA A 190 13.02 1.25 19.00
CA ALA A 190 13.74 1.48 20.26
C ALA A 190 15.02 0.64 20.34
N LEU A 191 14.96 -0.63 19.95
CA LEU A 191 16.12 -1.52 19.90
C LEU A 191 17.18 -1.03 18.90
N PHE A 192 16.77 -0.52 17.73
CA PHE A 192 17.71 0.07 16.78
C PHE A 192 18.32 1.39 17.27
N ASN A 193 17.57 2.21 18.00
CA ASN A 193 18.13 3.43 18.60
C ASN A 193 19.25 3.11 19.60
N ILE A 194 19.12 2.04 20.38
CA ILE A 194 20.15 1.58 21.33
C ILE A 194 21.43 1.12 20.61
N THR A 195 21.29 0.58 19.39
CA THR A 195 22.41 0.00 18.61
C THR A 195 22.84 0.85 17.43
N ARG A 196 22.44 2.12 17.42
CA ARG A 196 22.73 3.04 16.30
C ARG A 196 24.23 3.18 16.03
N ASP A 197 25.05 3.16 17.08
CA ASP A 197 26.49 3.33 16.97
C ASP A 197 27.23 2.02 16.58
N ASP A 198 26.64 0.85 16.89
CA ASP A 198 27.26 -0.49 16.73
C ASP A 198 26.43 -1.42 15.81
N MET A 199 25.82 -0.90 14.74
CA MET A 199 24.87 -1.67 13.90
C MET A 199 25.45 -2.94 13.25
N TYR A 200 26.75 -2.94 12.93
CA TYR A 200 27.41 -4.06 12.24
C TYR A 200 27.88 -5.16 13.20
N HIS A 201 28.15 -4.81 14.46
CA HIS A 201 28.59 -5.71 15.52
C HIS A 201 27.73 -5.52 16.76
N PRO A 202 26.43 -5.89 16.69
CA PRO A 202 25.50 -5.61 17.77
C PRO A 202 25.91 -6.33 19.05
N LYS A 203 25.73 -5.65 20.18
CA LYS A 203 25.94 -6.21 21.53
C LYS A 203 25.07 -7.46 21.72
N ARG A 204 25.58 -8.41 22.51
CA ARG A 204 24.86 -9.67 22.82
C ARG A 204 23.48 -9.42 23.42
N ASP A 205 23.37 -8.40 24.27
CA ASP A 205 22.14 -8.06 24.97
C ASP A 205 21.03 -7.64 24.00
N TRP A 206 21.38 -6.84 22.98
CA TRP A 206 20.45 -6.45 21.93
C TRP A 206 19.92 -7.66 21.17
N MET A 207 20.80 -8.59 20.79
CA MET A 207 20.40 -9.80 20.06
C MET A 207 19.43 -10.65 20.91
N LEU A 208 19.67 -10.74 22.22
CA LEU A 208 18.78 -11.45 23.14
C LEU A 208 17.42 -10.75 23.23
N SER A 209 17.37 -9.43 23.38
CA SER A 209 16.10 -8.69 23.42
C SER A 209 15.29 -8.80 22.13
N VAL A 210 15.95 -8.74 20.96
CA VAL A 210 15.29 -8.95 19.66
C VAL A 210 14.76 -10.36 19.55
N LYS A 211 15.57 -11.37 19.92
CA LYS A 211 15.17 -12.77 19.87
C LYS A 211 14.00 -13.05 20.81
N GLU A 212 14.03 -12.50 22.02
CA GLU A 212 12.94 -12.61 22.98
C GLU A 212 11.66 -11.98 22.45
N HIS A 213 11.72 -10.75 21.92
CA HIS A 213 10.57 -10.07 21.31
C HIS A 213 9.97 -10.89 20.16
N LEU A 214 10.81 -11.37 19.24
CA LEU A 214 10.34 -12.14 18.09
C LEU A 214 9.80 -13.52 18.50
N ASN A 215 10.38 -14.16 19.50
CA ASN A 215 9.86 -15.42 20.03
C ASN A 215 8.51 -15.23 20.73
N ARG A 216 8.35 -14.18 21.55
CA ARG A 216 7.05 -13.83 22.15
C ARG A 216 6.00 -13.52 21.07
N SER A 217 6.41 -12.94 19.94
CA SER A 217 5.52 -12.67 18.81
C SER A 217 4.99 -13.93 18.11
N LEU A 218 5.67 -15.08 18.27
CA LEU A 218 5.23 -16.39 17.80
C LEU A 218 4.31 -17.09 18.81
N SER A 219 4.38 -16.70 20.08
CA SER A 219 3.54 -17.21 21.15
C SER A 219 2.11 -16.66 21.09
N GLU A 220 1.26 -17.16 21.98
CA GLU A 220 -0.15 -16.73 22.14
C GLU A 220 -0.29 -15.21 22.30
N ASP A 221 0.64 -14.57 23.01
CA ASP A 221 0.69 -13.11 23.17
C ASP A 221 0.66 -12.36 21.84
N GLY A 222 1.38 -12.88 20.83
CA GLY A 222 1.41 -12.30 19.49
C GLY A 222 0.05 -12.40 18.78
N PHE A 223 -0.68 -13.49 19.01
CA PHE A 223 -2.02 -13.70 18.46
C PHE A 223 -3.05 -12.81 19.15
N PHE A 224 -3.06 -12.77 20.49
CA PHE A 224 -3.94 -11.89 21.26
C PHE A 224 -3.75 -10.44 20.85
N ARG A 225 -2.50 -10.00 20.74
CA ARG A 225 -2.17 -8.63 20.32
C ARG A 225 -2.70 -8.33 18.91
N GLN A 226 -2.50 -9.21 17.93
CA GLN A 226 -3.02 -8.99 16.58
C GLN A 226 -4.55 -9.01 16.53
N SER A 227 -5.18 -9.93 17.26
CA SER A 227 -6.64 -10.02 17.34
C SER A 227 -7.24 -8.72 17.91
N LEU A 228 -6.65 -8.17 18.96
CA LEU A 228 -7.08 -6.88 19.54
C LEU A 228 -6.92 -5.71 18.56
N LEU A 229 -5.87 -5.72 17.73
CA LEU A 229 -5.63 -4.69 16.74
C LEU A 229 -6.54 -4.81 15.50
N SER A 230 -6.92 -6.03 15.12
CA SER A 230 -7.71 -6.28 13.91
C SER A 230 -9.22 -6.25 14.13
N LYS A 231 -9.70 -6.64 15.32
CA LYS A 231 -11.13 -6.71 15.66
C LYS A 231 -11.90 -5.41 15.37
N PRO A 232 -11.42 -4.22 15.77
CA PRO A 232 -12.15 -2.97 15.52
C PRO A 232 -12.41 -2.69 14.03
N ASN A 233 -11.56 -3.20 13.14
CA ASN A 233 -11.68 -3.01 11.70
C ASN A 233 -12.31 -4.23 11.00
N SER A 234 -12.76 -5.22 11.78
CA SER A 234 -13.42 -6.40 11.24
C SER A 234 -14.85 -6.06 10.87
N PHE A 235 -15.28 -6.44 9.67
CA PHE A 235 -16.68 -6.37 9.27
C PHE A 235 -17.63 -7.11 10.24
N LEU A 236 -17.12 -8.12 10.96
CA LEU A 236 -17.89 -8.87 11.96
C LEU A 236 -18.08 -8.12 13.30
N ASN A 237 -17.45 -6.96 13.48
CA ASN A 237 -17.67 -6.11 14.66
C ASN A 237 -18.84 -5.14 14.46
N ASP A 238 -19.26 -4.90 13.22
CA ASP A 238 -20.55 -4.25 12.93
C ASP A 238 -21.61 -5.33 13.14
N ASP A 239 -22.32 -5.26 14.27
CA ASP A 239 -23.58 -5.98 14.62
C ASP A 239 -23.54 -6.61 16.03
N MET A 240 -23.47 -5.80 17.09
CA MET A 240 -23.91 -6.20 18.44
C MET A 240 -24.42 -5.03 19.30
N GLU A 241 -24.88 -3.92 18.70
CA GLU A 241 -25.33 -2.74 19.47
C GLU A 241 -26.79 -2.34 19.22
N SER A 242 -27.63 -3.23 18.65
CA SER A 242 -29.04 -2.89 18.36
C SER A 242 -30.07 -3.99 18.65
N ALA A 243 -29.81 -4.90 19.59
CA ALA A 243 -30.74 -6.00 19.90
C ALA A 243 -31.00 -6.24 21.39
N GLU A 244 -30.74 -5.25 22.25
CA GLU A 244 -31.16 -5.29 23.65
C GLU A 244 -31.68 -3.89 24.03
N ASP A 245 -32.98 -3.65 23.83
CA ASP A 245 -33.84 -2.82 24.70
C ASP A 245 -35.23 -2.67 24.07
N ASP A 246 -35.96 -3.77 24.01
CA ASP A 246 -37.42 -3.75 23.92
C ASP A 246 -37.93 -4.87 24.83
N ASN A 247 -37.92 -4.63 26.14
CA ASN A 247 -38.72 -5.43 27.06
C ASN A 247 -39.21 -4.62 28.27
N ASP A 248 -40.52 -4.41 28.24
CA ASP A 248 -41.47 -4.34 29.35
C ASP A 248 -41.31 -3.24 30.42
N THR A 249 -42.08 -2.18 30.14
CA THR A 249 -42.78 -1.30 31.07
C THR A 249 -43.34 -2.05 32.29
N VAL A 250 -42.86 -1.72 33.49
CA VAL A 250 -43.61 -1.92 34.74
C VAL A 250 -43.53 -0.63 35.56
N GLU A 251 -44.68 0.04 35.66
CA GLU A 251 -44.96 1.09 36.64
C GLU A 251 -44.67 0.59 38.06
N GLN A 252 -43.99 1.40 38.89
CA GLN A 252 -44.62 1.97 40.10
C GLN A 252 -43.67 2.88 40.91
N LEU A 253 -44.20 4.09 41.17
CA LEU A 253 -44.10 4.91 42.41
C LEU A 253 -42.84 5.78 42.66
N GLU A 254 -42.93 7.03 42.19
CA GLU A 254 -42.51 8.28 42.87
C GLU A 254 -43.26 8.44 44.23
N PRO A 255 -42.80 9.25 45.23
CA PRO A 255 -42.31 10.62 45.01
C PRO A 255 -41.21 11.16 45.98
N ASP A 256 -40.55 12.26 45.60
CA ASP A 256 -40.76 13.56 46.25
C ASP A 256 -39.93 14.69 45.62
N ALA A 257 -40.67 15.77 45.33
CA ALA A 257 -40.26 16.98 44.64
C ALA A 257 -39.30 17.88 45.43
N VAL A 258 -38.47 18.67 44.72
CA VAL A 258 -38.43 20.14 44.88
C VAL A 258 -38.02 20.81 43.57
N ASP A 259 -38.90 21.71 43.11
CA ASP A 259 -38.75 22.73 42.08
C ASP A 259 -37.50 23.62 42.22
N ALA A 260 -36.85 23.95 41.09
CA ALA A 260 -36.47 25.32 40.79
C ALA A 260 -36.29 25.50 39.27
N THR A 261 -37.20 26.28 38.70
CA THR A 261 -37.31 26.65 37.30
C THR A 261 -36.38 27.81 36.92
N SER A 262 -36.16 27.93 35.61
CA SER A 262 -35.83 29.16 34.85
C SER A 262 -34.35 29.59 34.86
N SER A 263 -33.70 30.01 33.77
CA SER A 263 -34.14 30.35 32.41
C SER A 263 -32.94 30.32 31.46
N LEU A 264 -33.20 29.95 30.20
CA LEU A 264 -32.64 30.50 28.95
C LEU A 264 -31.68 31.71 29.11
N THR A 265 -30.54 31.71 28.41
CA THR A 265 -30.37 32.30 27.05
C THR A 265 -28.87 32.32 26.66
N SER A 266 -28.59 31.93 25.41
CA SER A 266 -27.50 32.35 24.49
C SER A 266 -26.06 32.50 24.99
N LEU A 267 -25.14 31.77 24.36
CA LEU A 267 -23.89 32.34 23.87
C LEU A 267 -23.49 31.61 22.58
N ILE A 268 -23.53 32.41 21.52
CA ILE A 268 -23.12 32.12 20.15
C ILE A 268 -21.59 32.19 20.15
N ASP A 269 -20.91 31.05 19.97
CA ASP A 269 -19.49 31.07 19.65
C ASP A 269 -19.32 31.41 18.18
N HIS A 270 -18.54 32.47 17.93
CA HIS A 270 -18.15 32.95 16.62
C HIS A 270 -17.06 32.04 16.07
N ASP A 271 -17.30 31.49 14.88
CA ASP A 271 -16.28 30.89 14.03
C ASP A 271 -15.31 31.99 13.55
N GLU A 272 -14.05 31.90 13.97
CA GLU A 272 -12.98 32.80 13.54
C GLU A 272 -12.46 32.35 12.16
N GLU A 273 -12.76 33.17 11.16
CA GLU A 273 -12.39 33.04 9.76
C GLU A 273 -10.88 33.23 9.58
N TRP A 274 -10.25 32.30 8.86
CA TRP A 274 -8.80 32.24 8.61
C TRP A 274 -8.38 33.24 7.50
N ASP A 275 -7.49 34.19 7.82
CA ASP A 275 -6.88 35.16 6.88
C ASP A 275 -5.52 34.63 6.37
N PRO A 276 -5.30 34.49 5.04
CA PRO A 276 -4.12 33.83 4.50
C PRO A 276 -2.88 34.73 4.30
N ASN A 277 -2.69 35.80 5.10
CA ASN A 277 -1.55 36.71 4.94
C ASN A 277 -0.76 37.05 6.22
N ASP A 278 -0.82 36.22 7.27
CA ASP A 278 0.12 36.26 8.40
C ASP A 278 1.15 35.12 8.37
#